data_AF-A0A101FWZ5-F1
#
_entry.id   AF-A0A101FWZ5-F1
#
_cell.length_a   1.000
_cell.length_b   1.000
_cell.length_c   1.000
_cell.angle_alpha   90.00
_cell.angle_beta   90.00
_cell.angle_gamma   90.00
#
_symmetry.space_group_name_H-M   'P 1'
#
loop_
_entity.id
_entity.type
_entity.pdbx_description
1 polymer ?
#
loop_
_entity_poly.entity_id
_entity_poly.type
_entity_poly.pdbx_seq_one_letter_code
_entity_poly.pdbx_strand_id
1 'polypeptide(L)'
;KESKLLKGMENRNAVEACDIAVITVPYSAHRPTLESLKDVLAGKIVVDVVVPIVPPKVTKVQMPPEGSVAQEAQAILGDSCNVVDAFQNISHERLLSDGDVDCDVLVAGKGKAARQVVLGLVEDTGLKGWDAGVIENCVIVEGLTSVLIGLNIQHHVHASGIRITGIPDQD
;
A
#
# COMPACT_ATOMS: atom_id res chain seq x y z
N LYS A 1 17.19 19.72 9.05
CA LYS A 1 16.47 19.34 10.30
C LYS A 1 15.89 17.92 10.19
N GLU A 2 15.45 17.51 9.01
CA GLU A 2 14.91 16.16 8.69
C GLU A 2 15.86 14.99 8.93
N SER A 3 17.17 15.16 8.73
CA SER A 3 18.17 14.09 8.93
C SER A 3 18.22 13.48 10.34
N LYS A 4 17.62 14.12 11.36
CA LYS A 4 17.53 13.54 12.71
C LYS A 4 16.34 12.57 12.90
N LEU A 5 15.37 12.56 11.98
CA LEU A 5 14.20 11.68 12.04
C LEU A 5 14.40 10.38 11.24
N LEU A 6 15.45 10.30 10.43
CA LEU A 6 15.76 9.14 9.60
C LEU A 6 16.92 8.35 10.20
N LYS A 7 16.74 7.03 10.33
CA LYS A 7 17.78 6.11 10.80
C LYS A 7 17.76 4.84 9.97
N GLY A 8 18.91 4.45 9.43
CA GLY A 8 19.08 3.15 8.79
C GLY A 8 19.19 2.04 9.82
N MET A 9 18.46 0.94 9.60
CA MET A 9 18.42 -0.23 10.48
C MET A 9 18.23 -1.48 9.63
N GLU A 10 18.66 -2.63 10.15
CA GLU A 10 18.22 -3.93 9.63
C GLU A 10 16.71 -4.09 9.78
N ASN A 11 16.05 -4.76 8.84
CA ASN A 11 14.58 -4.85 8.79
C ASN A 11 13.95 -5.30 10.12
N ARG A 12 14.50 -6.34 10.75
CA ARG A 12 14.01 -6.83 12.05
C ARG A 12 14.06 -5.74 13.13
N ASN A 13 15.20 -5.05 13.25
CA ASN A 13 15.38 -4.00 14.25
C ASN A 13 14.46 -2.79 13.97
N ALA A 14 14.21 -2.48 12.69
CA ALA A 14 13.28 -1.42 12.29
C ALA A 14 11.84 -1.77 12.69
N VAL A 15 11.41 -3.01 12.42
CA VAL A 15 10.09 -3.50 12.80
C VAL A 15 9.90 -3.50 14.31
N GLU A 16 10.89 -3.99 15.08
CA GLU A 16 10.83 -3.97 16.55
C GLU A 16 10.65 -2.55 17.12
N ALA A 17 11.22 -1.54 16.47
CA ALA A 17 11.17 -0.14 16.90
C ALA A 17 9.96 0.66 16.39
N CYS A 18 9.13 0.11 15.49
CA CYS A 18 8.01 0.83 14.90
C CYS A 18 6.64 0.36 15.41
N ASP A 19 5.63 1.23 15.33
CA ASP A 19 4.24 0.85 15.55
C ASP A 19 3.54 0.43 14.25
N ILE A 20 4.02 0.99 13.13
CA ILE A 20 3.48 0.79 11.78
C ILE A 20 4.64 0.36 10.87
N ALA A 21 4.50 -0.77 10.20
CA ALA A 21 5.49 -1.30 9.27
C ALA A 21 4.97 -1.19 7.83
N VAL A 22 5.70 -0.48 6.96
CA VAL A 22 5.34 -0.36 5.54
C VAL A 22 6.18 -1.34 4.71
N ILE A 23 5.53 -2.26 4.01
CA ILE A 23 6.18 -3.34 3.25
C ILE A 23 6.41 -2.87 1.81
N THR A 24 7.66 -2.57 1.47
CA THR A 24 8.05 -1.95 0.19
C THR A 24 9.00 -2.83 -0.64
N VAL A 25 8.77 -4.15 -0.63
CA VAL A 25 9.61 -5.13 -1.34
C VAL A 25 8.96 -5.57 -2.65
N PRO A 26 9.73 -6.09 -3.64
CA PRO A 26 9.14 -6.75 -4.80
C PRO A 26 8.28 -7.94 -4.38
N TYR A 27 7.23 -8.24 -5.15
CA TYR A 27 6.32 -9.35 -4.87
C TYR A 27 7.04 -10.70 -4.67
N SER A 28 8.11 -10.97 -5.42
CA SER A 28 8.92 -12.19 -5.26
C SER A 28 9.59 -12.35 -3.89
N ALA A 29 9.79 -11.24 -3.17
CA ALA A 29 10.40 -11.22 -1.84
C ALA A 29 9.37 -11.04 -0.71
N HIS A 30 8.10 -10.81 -1.04
CA HIS A 30 7.04 -10.47 -0.09
C HIS A 30 6.83 -11.58 0.96
N ARG A 31 6.44 -12.78 0.54
CA ARG A 31 6.22 -13.91 1.44
C ARG A 31 7.45 -14.25 2.30
N PRO A 32 8.67 -14.44 1.75
CA PRO A 32 9.87 -14.69 2.57
C PRO A 32 10.15 -13.58 3.59
N THR A 33 9.90 -12.32 3.22
CA THR A 33 10.06 -11.17 4.13
C THR A 33 9.09 -11.27 5.30
N LEU A 34 7.79 -11.46 5.02
CA LEU A 34 6.78 -11.58 6.05
C LEU A 34 6.99 -12.79 6.96
N GLU A 35 7.36 -13.94 6.40
CA GLU A 35 7.67 -15.15 7.19
C GLU A 35 8.86 -14.92 8.13
N SER A 36 9.90 -14.23 7.69
CA SER A 36 11.10 -13.95 8.49
C SER A 36 10.90 -12.91 9.62
N LEU A 37 9.85 -12.10 9.51
CA LEU A 37 9.52 -11.00 10.43
C LEU A 37 8.23 -11.24 11.21
N LYS A 38 7.56 -12.38 11.01
CA LYS A 38 6.21 -12.66 11.55
C LYS A 38 6.09 -12.45 13.06
N ASP A 39 7.09 -12.91 13.81
CA ASP A 39 7.13 -12.79 15.27
C ASP A 39 7.24 -11.33 15.72
N VAL A 40 8.05 -10.52 15.05
CA VAL A 40 8.24 -9.10 15.39
C VAL A 40 7.17 -8.21 14.80
N LEU A 41 6.44 -8.65 13.77
CA LEU A 41 5.29 -7.92 13.22
C LEU A 41 4.03 -8.04 14.07
N ALA A 42 3.98 -9.02 14.99
CA ALA A 42 2.83 -9.23 15.88
C ALA A 42 2.45 -7.95 16.65
N GLY A 43 1.16 -7.63 16.64
CA GLY A 43 0.57 -6.45 17.28
C GLY A 43 0.63 -5.16 16.44
N LYS A 44 1.32 -5.16 15.30
CA LYS A 44 1.52 -3.96 14.47
C LYS A 44 0.44 -3.77 13.42
N ILE A 45 0.35 -2.54 12.92
CA ILE A 45 -0.31 -2.25 11.65
C ILE A 45 0.73 -2.48 10.55
N VAL A 46 0.38 -3.31 9.58
CA VAL A 46 1.22 -3.59 8.41
C VAL A 46 0.57 -2.90 7.23
N VAL A 47 1.21 -1.85 6.72
CA VAL A 47 0.80 -1.21 5.48
C VAL A 47 1.47 -1.94 4.33
N ASP A 48 0.71 -2.66 3.54
CA ASP A 48 1.20 -3.35 2.36
C ASP A 48 1.02 -2.45 1.14
N VAL A 49 2.11 -2.23 0.39
CA VAL A 49 2.07 -1.46 -0.86
C VAL A 49 2.44 -2.33 -2.06
N VAL A 50 2.59 -3.65 -1.83
CA VAL A 50 3.08 -4.58 -2.83
C VAL A 50 1.95 -4.97 -3.80
N VAL A 51 2.27 -4.92 -5.09
CA VAL A 51 1.38 -5.34 -6.17
C VAL A 51 2.02 -6.50 -6.92
N PRO A 52 1.27 -7.55 -7.28
CA PRO A 52 1.80 -8.75 -7.92
C PRO A 52 2.03 -8.54 -9.42
N ILE A 53 2.93 -7.61 -9.76
CA ILE A 53 3.30 -7.33 -11.15
C ILE A 53 4.25 -8.41 -11.66
N VAL A 54 3.83 -9.12 -12.72
CA VAL A 54 4.62 -10.19 -13.35
C VAL A 54 5.03 -9.77 -14.77
N PRO A 55 6.26 -9.29 -14.99
CA PRO A 55 6.79 -9.06 -16.33
C PRO A 55 6.78 -10.33 -17.18
N PRO A 56 6.50 -10.24 -18.50
CA PRO A 56 6.21 -9.03 -19.27
C PRO A 56 4.74 -8.59 -19.24
N LYS A 57 3.85 -9.27 -18.48
CA LYS A 57 2.39 -9.05 -18.49
C LYS A 57 1.94 -8.00 -17.47
N VAL A 58 2.64 -6.87 -17.39
CA VAL A 58 2.44 -5.84 -16.35
C VAL A 58 1.08 -5.11 -16.44
N THR A 59 0.45 -5.12 -17.62
CA THR A 59 -0.88 -4.54 -17.88
C THR A 59 -2.03 -5.51 -17.64
N LYS A 60 -1.75 -6.71 -17.11
CA LYS A 60 -2.77 -7.71 -16.78
C LYS A 60 -2.80 -7.94 -15.27
N VAL A 61 -3.96 -7.71 -14.67
CA VAL A 61 -4.21 -8.01 -13.27
C VAL A 61 -3.93 -9.48 -13.02
N GLN A 62 -3.13 -9.74 -11.99
CA GLN A 62 -2.80 -11.06 -11.48
C GLN A 62 -2.97 -10.98 -9.97
N MET A 63 -3.39 -12.06 -9.33
CA MET A 63 -3.63 -12.11 -7.89
C MET A 63 -3.17 -13.45 -7.35
N PRO A 64 -2.72 -13.51 -6.08
CA PRO A 64 -2.47 -14.79 -5.42
C PRO A 64 -3.79 -15.57 -5.20
N PRO A 65 -3.70 -16.88 -4.92
CA PRO A 65 -4.87 -17.71 -4.60
C PRO A 65 -5.73 -17.18 -3.45
N GLU A 66 -5.13 -16.45 -2.51
CA GLU A 66 -5.78 -15.82 -1.36
C GLU A 66 -6.71 -14.65 -1.75
N GLY A 67 -6.64 -14.16 -2.99
CA GLY A 67 -7.50 -13.14 -3.57
C GLY A 67 -6.79 -11.81 -3.85
N SER A 68 -5.84 -11.43 -2.99
CA SER A 68 -5.00 -10.23 -3.08
C SER A 68 -3.71 -10.43 -2.27
N VAL A 69 -2.68 -9.62 -2.52
CA VAL A 69 -1.41 -9.65 -1.78
C VAL A 69 -1.63 -9.28 -0.31
N ALA A 70 -2.52 -8.35 -0.01
CA ALA A 70 -2.92 -8.04 1.36
C ALA A 70 -3.56 -9.25 2.07
N GLN A 71 -4.42 -10.01 1.37
CA GLN A 71 -5.00 -11.24 1.92
C GLN A 71 -3.95 -12.34 2.12
N GLU A 72 -2.98 -12.47 1.21
CA GLU A 72 -1.83 -13.37 1.37
C GLU A 72 -1.00 -12.97 2.59
N ALA A 73 -0.68 -11.68 2.75
CA ALA A 73 0.03 -11.16 3.91
C ALA A 73 -0.72 -11.44 5.21
N GLN A 74 -2.03 -11.20 5.23
CA GLN A 74 -2.86 -11.47 6.41
C GLN A 74 -2.89 -12.97 6.74
N ALA A 75 -2.92 -13.86 5.75
CA ALA A 75 -2.85 -15.30 5.95
C ALA A 75 -1.50 -15.74 6.52
N ILE A 76 -0.39 -15.15 6.05
CA ILE A 76 0.96 -15.41 6.56
C ILE A 76 1.09 -14.94 8.02
N LEU A 77 0.67 -13.72 8.31
CA LEU A 77 0.85 -13.08 9.62
C LEU A 77 -0.16 -13.58 10.67
N GLY A 78 -1.32 -14.08 10.24
CA GLY A 78 -2.40 -14.50 11.11
C GLY A 78 -3.08 -13.34 11.82
N ASP A 79 -3.82 -13.62 12.90
CA ASP A 79 -4.67 -12.60 13.54
C ASP A 79 -3.94 -11.61 14.45
N SER A 80 -2.63 -11.80 14.66
CA SER A 80 -1.83 -10.93 15.51
C SER A 80 -1.57 -9.55 14.90
N CYS A 81 -1.79 -9.36 13.59
CA CYS A 81 -1.54 -8.11 12.89
C CYS A 81 -2.78 -7.67 12.10
N ASN A 82 -2.85 -6.37 11.81
CA ASN A 82 -3.82 -5.83 10.87
C ASN A 82 -3.09 -5.39 9.60
N VAL A 83 -3.37 -6.07 8.49
CA VAL A 83 -2.85 -5.70 7.17
C VAL A 83 -3.79 -4.69 6.51
N VAL A 84 -3.22 -3.62 5.98
CA VAL A 84 -3.93 -2.53 5.30
C VAL A 84 -3.19 -2.16 4.03
N ASP A 85 -3.91 -2.12 2.91
CA ASP A 85 -3.44 -1.55 1.67
C ASP A 85 -3.59 -0.03 1.69
N ALA A 86 -2.54 0.65 1.22
CA ALA A 86 -2.59 2.04 0.79
C ALA A 86 -1.46 2.31 -0.22
N PHE A 87 -1.58 3.39 -0.99
CA PHE A 87 -0.54 3.92 -1.89
C PHE A 87 -0.22 3.09 -3.16
N GLN A 88 -0.95 2.01 -3.46
CA GLN A 88 -0.77 1.19 -4.68
C GLN A 88 -0.85 2.02 -5.97
N ASN A 89 -1.71 3.04 -5.99
CA ASN A 89 -1.98 3.88 -7.14
C ASN A 89 -1.21 5.22 -7.13
N ILE A 90 -0.19 5.36 -6.28
CA ILE A 90 0.65 6.55 -6.22
C ILE A 90 1.98 6.30 -6.94
N SER A 91 2.33 7.18 -7.88
CA SER A 91 3.60 7.10 -8.60
C SER A 91 4.76 7.54 -7.70
N HIS A 92 5.77 6.67 -7.55
CA HIS A 92 7.02 6.99 -6.85
C HIS A 92 7.74 8.20 -7.47
N GLU A 93 7.66 8.40 -8.80
CA GLU A 93 8.26 9.56 -9.47
C GLU A 93 7.58 10.86 -9.02
N ARG A 94 6.25 10.84 -8.87
CA ARG A 94 5.49 12.00 -8.40
C ARG A 94 5.74 12.31 -6.94
N LEU A 95 5.92 11.28 -6.11
CA LEU A 95 6.29 11.45 -4.69
C LEU A 95 7.67 12.09 -4.50
N LEU A 96 8.59 11.90 -5.45
CA LEU A 96 9.94 12.44 -5.40
C LEU A 96 10.07 13.80 -6.10
N SER A 97 9.04 14.23 -6.84
CA SER A 97 9.02 15.49 -7.57
C SER A 97 8.37 16.60 -6.75
N ASP A 98 8.78 17.84 -7.00
CA ASP A 98 8.08 19.02 -6.47
C ASP A 98 6.72 19.18 -7.17
N GLY A 99 5.65 19.32 -6.39
CA GLY A 99 4.31 19.60 -6.91
C GLY A 99 3.21 18.82 -6.19
N ASP A 100 1.97 19.15 -6.53
CA ASP A 100 0.80 18.46 -5.96
C ASP A 100 0.59 17.10 -6.64
N VAL A 101 0.35 16.08 -5.82
CA VAL A 101 0.03 14.74 -6.30
C VAL A 101 -1.48 14.67 -6.42
N ASP A 102 -1.98 15.04 -7.61
CA ASP A 102 -3.41 14.96 -7.91
C ASP A 102 -3.87 13.50 -8.09
N CYS A 103 -3.96 12.77 -6.99
CA CYS A 103 -4.36 11.37 -6.94
C CYS A 103 -4.91 11.02 -5.55
N ASP A 104 -6.10 10.43 -5.52
CA ASP A 104 -6.70 9.93 -4.29
C ASP A 104 -6.14 8.55 -3.93
N VAL A 105 -5.95 8.26 -2.64
CA VAL A 105 -5.51 6.95 -2.14
C VAL A 105 -6.72 6.16 -1.65
N LEU A 106 -6.85 4.91 -2.10
CA LEU A 106 -7.79 3.96 -1.53
C LEU A 106 -7.13 3.19 -0.38
N VAL A 107 -7.80 3.14 0.77
CA VAL A 107 -7.32 2.43 1.96
C VAL A 107 -8.28 1.28 2.30
N ALA A 108 -7.83 0.04 2.09
CA ALA A 108 -8.62 -1.17 2.35
C ALA A 108 -7.84 -2.12 3.27
N GLY A 109 -8.50 -2.97 4.05
CA GLY A 109 -7.77 -3.87 4.94
C GLY A 109 -8.54 -4.38 6.14
N LYS A 110 -7.84 -5.16 6.96
CA LYS A 110 -8.40 -5.77 8.17
C LYS A 110 -8.48 -4.76 9.31
N GLY A 111 -9.68 -4.60 9.86
CA GLY A 111 -9.94 -3.80 11.04
C GLY A 111 -10.12 -2.31 10.73
N LYS A 112 -11.30 -1.78 11.06
CA LYS A 112 -11.64 -0.36 10.83
C LYS A 112 -10.65 0.58 11.52
N ALA A 113 -10.26 0.29 12.76
CA ALA A 113 -9.32 1.14 13.51
C ALA A 113 -7.95 1.26 12.81
N ALA A 114 -7.42 0.16 12.27
CA ALA A 114 -6.16 0.19 11.54
C ALA A 114 -6.25 1.04 10.27
N ARG A 115 -7.35 0.91 9.50
CA ARG A 115 -7.57 1.74 8.31
C ARG A 115 -7.70 3.23 8.63
N GLN A 116 -8.31 3.60 9.76
CA GLN A 116 -8.40 5.00 10.17
C GLN A 116 -7.03 5.58 10.54
N VAL A 117 -6.15 4.80 11.17
CA VAL A 117 -4.76 5.22 11.40
C VAL A 117 -4.03 5.43 10.08
N VAL A 118 -4.20 4.51 9.12
CA VAL A 118 -3.55 4.63 7.79
C VAL A 118 -4.13 5.78 6.98
N LEU A 119 -5.42 6.10 7.11
CA LEU A 119 -6.00 7.31 6.50
C LEU A 119 -5.38 8.59 7.05
N GLY A 120 -5.12 8.66 8.36
CA GLY A 120 -4.36 9.76 8.96
C GLY A 120 -2.94 9.85 8.38
N LEU A 121 -2.26 8.72 8.16
CA LEU A 121 -0.96 8.72 7.48
C LEU A 121 -1.04 9.23 6.03
N VAL A 122 -2.11 8.90 5.31
CA VAL A 122 -2.35 9.44 3.96
C VAL A 122 -2.52 10.96 4.03
N GLU A 123 -3.33 11.46 4.97
CA GLU A 123 -3.53 12.90 5.18
C GLU A 123 -2.23 13.63 5.54
N ASP A 124 -1.38 13.03 6.39
CA ASP A 124 -0.07 13.58 6.77
C ASP A 124 0.89 13.73 5.57
N THR A 125 0.66 12.98 4.47
CA THR A 125 1.40 13.14 3.21
C THR A 125 0.84 14.25 2.31
N GLY A 126 -0.24 14.91 2.71
CA GLY A 126 -0.96 15.90 1.91
C GLY A 126 -1.89 15.30 0.86
N LEU A 127 -2.08 13.97 0.86
CA LEU A 127 -2.94 13.26 -0.08
C LEU A 127 -4.35 13.07 0.49
N LYS A 128 -5.33 12.89 -0.41
CA LYS A 128 -6.70 12.55 -0.02
C LYS A 128 -6.88 11.03 0.05
N GLY A 129 -7.23 10.52 1.22
CA GLY A 129 -7.51 9.10 1.45
C GLY A 129 -9.00 8.77 1.53
N TRP A 130 -9.38 7.58 1.06
CA TRP A 130 -10.74 7.04 1.19
C TRP A 130 -10.73 5.67 1.86
N ASP A 131 -11.58 5.47 2.88
CA ASP A 131 -11.83 4.12 3.43
C ASP A 131 -12.55 3.27 2.39
N ALA A 132 -11.79 2.44 1.67
CA ALA A 132 -12.28 1.50 0.68
C ALA A 132 -12.78 0.19 1.33
N GLY A 133 -12.76 0.08 2.66
CA GLY A 133 -13.45 -0.98 3.39
C GLY A 133 -12.60 -2.20 3.71
N VAL A 134 -13.24 -3.36 3.69
CA VAL A 134 -12.68 -4.63 4.20
C VAL A 134 -11.56 -5.16 3.30
N ILE A 135 -10.77 -6.10 3.84
CA ILE A 135 -9.55 -6.61 3.17
C ILE A 135 -9.84 -7.30 1.84
N GLU A 136 -11.04 -7.84 1.64
CA GLU A 136 -11.45 -8.42 0.37
C GLU A 136 -11.50 -7.39 -0.78
N ASN A 137 -11.61 -6.09 -0.47
CA ASN A 137 -11.58 -5.02 -1.46
C ASN A 137 -10.16 -4.69 -1.94
N CYS A 138 -9.11 -5.18 -1.27
CA CYS A 138 -7.71 -5.01 -1.66
C CYS A 138 -7.44 -5.49 -3.09
N VAL A 139 -8.15 -6.52 -3.57
CA VAL A 139 -8.08 -6.99 -4.96
C VAL A 139 -8.30 -5.87 -5.99
N ILE A 140 -9.17 -4.91 -5.68
CA ILE A 140 -9.44 -3.76 -6.55
C ILE A 140 -8.30 -2.74 -6.43
N VAL A 141 -7.88 -2.43 -5.20
CA VAL A 141 -6.82 -1.46 -4.92
C VAL A 141 -5.50 -1.88 -5.59
N GLU A 142 -5.09 -3.13 -5.42
CA GLU A 142 -3.90 -3.70 -6.06
C GLU A 142 -4.08 -3.79 -7.59
N GLY A 143 -5.25 -4.24 -8.05
CA GLY A 143 -5.56 -4.44 -9.47
C GLY A 143 -5.54 -3.14 -10.30
N LEU A 144 -5.87 -2.00 -9.68
CA LEU A 144 -5.81 -0.68 -10.34
C LEU A 144 -4.42 -0.39 -10.91
N THR A 145 -3.36 -0.88 -10.28
CA THR A 145 -1.98 -0.65 -10.72
C THR A 145 -1.74 -1.14 -12.15
N SER A 146 -2.18 -2.36 -12.49
CA SER A 146 -2.06 -2.88 -13.86
C SER A 146 -2.85 -2.04 -14.86
N VAL A 147 -4.02 -1.53 -14.46
CA VAL A 147 -4.86 -0.66 -15.29
C VAL A 147 -4.16 0.67 -15.56
N LEU A 148 -3.63 1.31 -14.51
CA LEU A 148 -2.91 2.59 -14.62
C LEU A 148 -1.64 2.44 -15.44
N ILE A 149 -0.88 1.35 -15.29
CA ILE A 149 0.27 1.05 -16.16
C ILE A 149 -0.17 0.96 -17.63
N GLY A 150 -1.29 0.27 -17.91
CA GLY A 150 -1.85 0.17 -19.25
C GLY A 150 -2.23 1.54 -19.84
N LEU A 151 -2.89 2.39 -19.05
CA LEU A 151 -3.26 3.75 -19.45
C LEU A 151 -2.03 4.62 -19.71
N ASN A 152 -1.00 4.53 -18.86
CA ASN A 152 0.26 5.26 -19.03
C ASN A 152 0.93 4.92 -20.35
N ILE A 153 1.00 3.62 -20.69
CA ILE A 153 1.55 3.15 -21.96
C ILE A 153 0.71 3.67 -23.14
N GLN A 154 -0.62 3.53 -23.07
CA GLN A 154 -1.53 3.91 -24.15
C GLN A 154 -1.50 5.41 -24.44
N HIS A 155 -1.40 6.23 -23.40
CA HIS A 155 -1.47 7.69 -23.51
C HIS A 155 -0.10 8.37 -23.48
N HIS A 156 1.00 7.60 -23.44
CA HIS A 156 2.38 8.10 -23.40
C HIS A 156 2.64 9.10 -22.27
N VAL A 157 2.12 8.79 -21.08
CA VAL A 157 2.33 9.59 -19.85
C VAL A 157 3.13 8.80 -18.82
N HIS A 158 3.89 9.49 -17.99
CA HIS A 158 4.70 8.87 -16.93
C HIS A 158 3.84 8.29 -15.80
N ALA A 159 2.78 9.00 -15.42
CA ALA A 159 1.93 8.61 -14.32
C ALA A 159 0.51 9.17 -14.48
N SER A 160 -0.46 8.27 -14.43
CA SER A 160 -1.88 8.52 -14.22
C SER A 160 -2.29 8.10 -12.81
N GLY A 161 -3.46 8.56 -12.39
CA GLY A 161 -4.03 8.29 -11.07
C GLY A 161 -5.56 8.25 -11.14
N ILE A 162 -6.18 8.20 -9.97
CA ILE A 162 -7.64 8.22 -9.84
C ILE A 162 -8.06 9.35 -8.90
N ARG A 163 -9.31 9.80 -9.06
CA ARG A 163 -9.99 10.67 -8.10
C ARG A 163 -11.39 10.12 -7.85
N ILE A 164 -11.79 10.05 -6.60
CA ILE A 164 -13.17 9.73 -6.21
C ILE A 164 -13.96 11.03 -6.26
N THR A 165 -15.07 10.99 -6.98
CA THR A 165 -15.93 12.16 -7.24
C THR A 165 -17.34 11.90 -6.74
N GLY A 166 -18.10 12.98 -6.53
CA GLY A 166 -19.49 12.90 -6.07
C GLY A 166 -19.65 12.67 -4.56
N ILE A 167 -18.56 12.68 -3.80
CA ILE A 167 -18.59 12.70 -2.33
C ILE A 167 -18.11 14.08 -1.87
N PRO A 168 -18.94 14.86 -1.16
CA PRO A 168 -18.53 16.17 -0.64
C PRO A 168 -17.47 16.01 0.44
N ASP A 169 -16.59 17.01 0.56
CA ASP A 169 -15.66 17.10 1.68
C ASP A 169 -16.46 17.20 2.99
N GLN A 170 -16.02 16.47 4.01
CA GLN A 170 -16.60 16.62 5.34
C GLN A 170 -15.91 17.83 5.99
N ASP A 171 -16.68 18.90 6.18
CA ASP A 171 -16.27 20.10 6.92
C ASP A 171 -15.79 19.79 8.35
#